data_AF-A0AA51Q8H3-F1
#
_entry.id   AF-A0AA51Q8H3-F1
#
_cell.length_a   1.000
_cell.length_b   1.000
_cell.length_c   1.000
_cell.angle_alpha   90.00
_cell.angle_beta   90.00
_cell.angle_gamma   90.00
#
_symmetry.space_group_name_H-M   'P 1'
#
loop_
_entity.id
_entity.type
_entity.pdbx_description
1 polymer ?
#
loop_
_entity_poly.entity_id
_entity_poly.type
_entity_poly.pdbx_seq_one_letter_code
_entity_poly.pdbx_strand_id
1 'polypeptide(L)'
;MAEWGERPNGENFVSQKQYYEQQSGGTYTVNGQAYGWLKVPGTAAYYGSDKATGGHDNVTPGGSKQLVKDTYAAAKAAGIPLQDYDLEDPHDLDGDGNFWEPDGLVDHLQIIHSGMGQEAGGGSLGDNAIWSHRSAVFYDPDGLGKGLPGFYDYTMMPEDGATGVFAHEYGDDLGLPDEYDTLYSGAGEPIEYWSIMSSGSWAGKIPGTEPSGFSPWAKSYFQTTLGGKWTNPTVVNLSDLNKNGTTFFLDQANSPNGQNHQAIQVNLPQKKTLMNKPAGGSYEYWGGQQDESDTNMVTDVDLTGKSAAELTFDAWYDTEEQWDFGFVQVSTDNGATWKSLGNDHTRSDVVPEGYPSILNSMPGFTGSSNGWQAQKFDLSAYAGKQIKLRIRYATDWGTSYTGFFADNIKVVADGQTLVTDNAEGASPFTLNGFQQSDGNKYTDHYYLLEWRSHNGVDAGLGHIRRGNSLMSYDGGLVVWYVDNSYNENWTGIHPGQGFLGVVDAHDDTNLMWNIGVEAASRYHVADAAFNFLPTSGLNLIYSTGQALNFPKQNGVSVFADNKDYNNMYLPDAGRNLSYYGLKVNVNDQSLDKSVGSVTLFK
;
A
#
# COMPACT_ATOMS: atom_id res chain seq x y z
N MET A 1 27.84 13.17 -9.04
CA MET A 1 28.35 11.81 -8.72
C MET A 1 28.82 11.11 -10.00
N ALA A 2 29.85 10.26 -9.93
CA ALA A 2 30.65 9.78 -11.07
C ALA A 2 29.84 8.94 -12.08
N GLU A 3 30.08 9.16 -13.38
CA GLU A 3 29.45 8.43 -14.48
C GLU A 3 29.73 6.92 -14.47
N TRP A 4 30.74 6.44 -13.74
CA TRP A 4 30.99 5.03 -13.44
C TRP A 4 31.75 4.95 -12.12
N GLY A 5 31.26 4.19 -11.16
CA GLY A 5 32.00 3.90 -9.93
C GLY A 5 32.88 2.67 -10.13
N GLU A 6 34.10 2.82 -10.67
CA GLU A 6 35.10 1.76 -10.59
C GLU A 6 35.36 1.46 -9.10
N ARG A 7 34.89 0.30 -8.64
CA ARG A 7 35.22 -0.19 -7.30
C ARG A 7 36.67 -0.71 -7.29
N PRO A 8 37.29 -0.88 -6.10
CA PRO A 8 38.69 -1.34 -5.97
C PRO A 8 39.02 -2.67 -6.68
N ASN A 9 38.00 -3.45 -7.08
CA ASN A 9 38.13 -4.73 -7.77
C ASN A 9 37.82 -4.68 -9.29
N GLY A 10 37.49 -3.52 -9.86
CA GLY A 10 37.23 -3.35 -11.30
C GLY A 10 35.88 -3.89 -11.79
N GLU A 11 34.95 -4.21 -10.88
CA GLU A 11 33.60 -4.63 -11.22
C GLU A 11 32.69 -3.41 -11.47
N ASN A 12 31.85 -3.48 -12.51
CA ASN A 12 30.85 -2.46 -12.83
C ASN A 12 29.47 -2.91 -12.32
N PHE A 13 28.94 -2.22 -11.32
CA PHE A 13 27.58 -2.39 -10.82
C PHE A 13 26.70 -1.20 -11.23
N VAL A 14 25.39 -1.43 -11.30
CA VAL A 14 24.42 -0.36 -11.57
C VAL A 14 24.43 0.63 -10.40
N SER A 15 24.47 1.93 -10.70
CA SER A 15 24.25 2.99 -9.69
C SER A 15 22.74 3.25 -9.51
N GLN A 16 22.33 3.86 -8.39
CA GLN A 16 20.94 4.25 -8.17
C GLN A 16 20.40 5.10 -9.32
N LYS A 17 21.17 6.10 -9.77
CA LYS A 17 20.83 6.93 -10.94
C LYS A 17 20.56 6.07 -12.20
N GLN A 18 21.49 5.19 -12.55
CA GLN A 18 21.33 4.31 -13.72
C GLN A 18 20.18 3.31 -13.57
N TYR A 19 19.88 2.87 -12.35
CA TYR A 19 18.76 2.00 -12.06
C TYR A 19 17.44 2.71 -12.40
N TYR A 20 17.24 3.91 -11.84
CA TYR A 20 16.05 4.73 -12.12
C TYR A 20 15.93 5.10 -13.59
N GLU A 21 17.03 5.52 -14.24
CA GLU A 21 17.02 5.81 -15.69
C GLU A 21 16.64 4.59 -16.53
N GLN A 22 17.05 3.37 -16.14
CA GLN A 22 16.65 2.15 -16.85
C GLN A 22 15.16 1.83 -16.65
N GLN A 23 14.67 1.93 -15.40
CA GLN A 23 13.28 1.65 -15.05
C GLN A 23 12.29 2.67 -15.64
N SER A 24 12.71 3.92 -15.80
CA SER A 24 11.90 5.01 -16.33
C SER A 24 12.14 5.30 -17.82
N GLY A 25 12.86 4.43 -18.54
CA GLY A 25 13.22 4.67 -19.94
C GLY A 25 13.96 5.99 -20.20
N GLY A 26 14.70 6.49 -19.21
CA GLY A 26 15.46 7.75 -19.24
C GLY A 26 14.64 9.02 -19.01
N THR A 27 13.36 8.89 -18.66
CA THR A 27 12.48 10.06 -18.40
C THR A 27 12.53 10.59 -16.97
N TYR A 28 13.13 9.84 -16.04
CA TYR A 28 13.37 10.23 -14.67
C TYR A 28 14.83 9.95 -14.31
N THR A 29 15.44 10.82 -13.51
CA THR A 29 16.84 10.68 -13.09
C THR A 29 17.05 11.35 -11.74
N VAL A 30 18.04 10.86 -11.00
CA VAL A 30 18.39 11.37 -9.67
C VAL A 30 19.67 12.19 -9.77
N ASN A 31 19.66 13.41 -9.22
CA ASN A 31 20.84 14.25 -9.09
C ASN A 31 21.03 14.67 -7.64
N GLY A 32 22.18 14.35 -7.06
CA GLY A 32 22.48 14.65 -5.67
C GLY A 32 23.98 14.76 -5.40
N GLN A 33 24.31 15.30 -4.22
CA GLN A 33 25.68 15.47 -3.74
C GLN A 33 25.82 14.86 -2.35
N ALA A 34 26.86 14.04 -2.15
CA ALA A 34 27.25 13.58 -0.82
C ALA A 34 28.19 14.60 -0.16
N TYR A 35 27.95 14.94 1.10
CA TYR A 35 28.67 15.98 1.86
C TYR A 35 29.69 15.44 2.88
N GLY A 36 30.11 14.18 2.74
CA GLY A 36 31.08 13.53 3.63
C GLY A 36 30.49 13.19 5.01
N TRP A 37 31.35 12.75 5.92
CA TRP A 37 30.93 12.28 7.24
C TRP A 37 30.71 13.44 8.22
N LEU A 38 29.46 13.64 8.62
CA LEU A 38 29.08 14.60 9.66
C LEU A 38 28.97 13.90 11.02
N LYS A 39 29.53 14.52 12.06
CA LYS A 39 29.45 13.98 13.42
C LYS A 39 28.28 14.59 14.19
N VAL A 40 27.35 13.75 14.63
CA VAL A 40 26.25 14.09 15.54
C VAL A 40 26.65 13.86 17.01
N PRO A 41 25.97 14.50 18.00
CA PRO A 41 26.41 14.49 19.40
C PRO A 41 26.14 13.19 20.16
N GLY A 42 25.14 12.40 19.76
CA GLY A 42 24.74 11.14 20.41
C GLY A 42 25.62 9.94 20.04
N THR A 43 25.45 8.85 20.78
CA THR A 43 26.07 7.55 20.47
C THR A 43 25.21 6.76 19.48
N ALA A 44 25.75 5.72 18.84
CA ALA A 44 24.95 4.82 18.00
C ALA A 44 23.69 4.31 18.72
N ALA A 45 23.85 3.78 19.94
CA ALA A 45 22.73 3.33 20.78
C ALA A 45 21.71 4.44 21.15
N TYR A 46 22.13 5.70 21.23
CA TYR A 46 21.18 6.78 21.48
C TYR A 46 20.19 6.95 20.30
N TYR A 47 20.61 6.63 19.08
CA TYR A 47 19.80 6.78 17.88
C TYR A 47 19.17 5.46 17.41
N GLY A 48 19.86 4.33 17.55
CA GLY A 48 19.47 3.04 16.96
C GLY A 48 19.18 1.94 17.96
N SER A 49 18.97 2.24 19.24
CA SER A 49 18.49 1.20 20.18
C SER A 49 16.99 0.96 20.02
N ASP A 50 16.61 -0.30 20.25
CA ASP A 50 15.22 -0.74 20.26
C ASP A 50 14.57 -0.60 21.65
N LYS A 51 13.26 -0.34 21.68
CA LYS A 51 12.46 -0.46 22.90
C LYS A 51 12.29 -1.93 23.28
N ALA A 52 12.23 -2.17 24.60
CA ALA A 52 11.92 -3.50 25.14
C ALA A 52 10.55 -4.06 24.72
N THR A 53 9.64 -3.21 24.23
CA THR A 53 8.31 -3.57 23.73
C THR A 53 8.27 -3.94 22.25
N GLY A 54 9.42 -3.94 21.57
CA GLY A 54 9.55 -4.23 20.13
C GLY A 54 9.63 -2.98 19.25
N GLY A 55 9.81 -3.23 17.96
CA GLY A 55 10.12 -2.22 16.93
C GLY A 55 11.59 -1.80 16.94
N HIS A 56 11.97 -1.00 15.94
CA HIS A 56 13.35 -0.60 15.67
C HIS A 56 13.56 0.89 15.91
N ASP A 57 14.75 1.29 16.36
CA ASP A 57 15.23 2.69 16.42
C ASP A 57 14.31 3.69 17.15
N ASN A 58 13.53 3.18 18.12
CA ASN A 58 12.38 3.90 18.65
C ASN A 58 12.57 4.41 20.09
N VAL A 59 13.75 4.26 20.70
CA VAL A 59 14.02 4.74 22.07
C VAL A 59 13.71 6.23 22.27
N THR A 60 13.28 6.60 23.49
CA THR A 60 12.98 7.98 23.85
C THR A 60 13.54 8.28 25.25
N PRO A 61 14.33 9.37 25.44
CA PRO A 61 14.84 10.28 24.40
C PRO A 61 15.83 9.59 23.45
N GLY A 62 15.84 9.98 22.17
CA GLY A 62 16.69 9.37 21.14
C GLY A 62 15.90 8.94 19.90
N GLY A 63 16.38 7.87 19.27
CA GLY A 63 15.76 7.26 18.09
C GLY A 63 16.15 7.90 16.76
N SER A 64 15.76 7.26 15.67
CA SER A 64 16.04 7.73 14.29
C SER A 64 15.54 9.16 14.05
N LYS A 65 14.35 9.49 14.58
CA LYS A 65 13.79 10.86 14.50
C LYS A 65 14.66 11.92 15.18
N GLN A 66 15.38 11.58 16.25
CA GLN A 66 16.33 12.51 16.86
C GLN A 66 17.62 12.63 16.04
N LEU A 67 18.04 11.54 15.36
CA LEU A 67 19.17 11.61 14.44
C LEU A 67 18.93 12.58 13.29
N VAL A 68 17.71 12.65 12.74
CA VAL A 68 17.36 13.64 11.70
C VAL A 68 17.57 15.07 12.18
N LYS A 69 17.07 15.40 13.38
CA LYS A 69 17.21 16.73 13.99
C LYS A 69 18.67 17.12 14.23
N ASP A 70 19.46 16.16 14.73
CA ASP A 70 20.88 16.37 14.97
C ASP A 70 21.68 16.45 13.65
N THR A 71 21.22 15.76 12.60
CA THR A 71 21.77 15.83 11.24
C THR A 71 21.54 17.21 10.65
N TYR A 72 20.35 17.82 10.83
CA TYR A 72 20.10 19.20 10.40
C TYR A 72 21.09 20.18 11.04
N ALA A 73 21.28 20.06 12.36
CA ALA A 73 22.23 20.91 13.08
C ALA A 73 23.67 20.73 12.56
N ALA A 74 24.08 19.49 12.29
CA ALA A 74 25.39 19.18 11.73
C ALA A 74 25.55 19.70 10.30
N ALA A 75 24.54 19.58 9.45
CA ALA A 75 24.52 20.08 8.08
C ALA A 75 24.64 21.62 8.03
N LYS A 76 23.87 22.32 8.88
CA LYS A 76 23.95 23.77 9.06
C LYS A 76 25.34 24.20 9.53
N ALA A 77 25.93 23.49 10.50
CA ALA A 77 27.28 23.77 10.99
C ALA A 77 28.37 23.52 9.93
N ALA A 78 28.16 22.54 9.03
CA ALA A 78 29.06 22.24 7.92
C ALA A 78 28.89 23.19 6.73
N GLY A 79 27.86 24.05 6.73
CA GLY A 79 27.57 24.98 5.64
C GLY A 79 27.07 24.29 4.38
N ILE A 80 26.33 23.18 4.53
CA ILE A 80 25.67 22.50 3.40
C ILE A 80 24.59 23.43 2.83
N PRO A 81 24.54 23.65 1.51
CA PRO A 81 23.58 24.54 0.87
C PRO A 81 22.20 23.88 0.74
N LEU A 82 21.47 23.73 1.85
CA LEU A 82 20.18 23.04 1.87
C LEU A 82 19.15 23.66 0.91
N GLN A 83 19.23 24.97 0.66
CA GLN A 83 18.36 25.67 -0.30
C GLN A 83 18.52 25.25 -1.76
N ASP A 84 19.57 24.49 -2.10
CA ASP A 84 19.76 23.98 -3.46
C ASP A 84 18.95 22.67 -3.68
N TYR A 85 18.27 22.17 -2.63
CA TYR A 85 17.52 20.90 -2.59
C TYR A 85 16.06 21.10 -2.12
N ASP A 86 15.51 22.29 -2.32
CA ASP A 86 14.12 22.67 -2.03
C ASP A 86 13.55 23.24 -3.33
N LEU A 87 12.95 22.35 -4.11
CA LEU A 87 12.47 22.59 -5.49
C LEU A 87 11.05 22.07 -5.71
N GLU A 88 10.61 21.11 -4.91
CA GLU A 88 9.34 20.40 -5.06
C GLU A 88 8.47 20.61 -3.81
N ASP A 89 7.15 20.63 -4.00
CA ASP A 89 6.16 20.66 -2.93
C ASP A 89 5.32 19.38 -3.03
N PRO A 90 5.87 18.20 -2.66
CA PRO A 90 5.18 16.93 -2.83
C PRO A 90 3.91 16.82 -1.97
N HIS A 91 3.76 17.68 -0.95
CA HIS A 91 2.63 17.68 -0.03
C HIS A 91 1.60 18.78 -0.31
N ASP A 92 1.82 19.62 -1.34
CA ASP A 92 0.97 20.78 -1.68
C ASP A 92 0.64 21.62 -0.43
N LEU A 93 1.68 22.03 0.31
CA LEU A 93 1.56 22.62 1.63
C LEU A 93 0.77 23.93 1.63
N ASP A 94 0.70 24.64 0.50
CA ASP A 94 -0.10 25.85 0.33
C ASP A 94 -1.46 25.65 -0.37
N GLY A 95 -1.70 24.45 -0.91
CA GLY A 95 -2.97 24.01 -1.47
C GLY A 95 -3.33 24.64 -2.81
N ASP A 96 -2.33 25.09 -3.58
CA ASP A 96 -2.53 25.70 -4.89
C ASP A 96 -2.49 24.69 -6.06
N GLY A 97 -2.08 23.44 -5.78
CA GLY A 97 -2.00 22.33 -6.71
C GLY A 97 -0.74 22.32 -7.59
N ASN A 98 0.28 23.12 -7.27
CA ASN A 98 1.57 23.16 -7.97
C ASN A 98 2.69 22.46 -7.19
N PHE A 99 2.83 21.16 -7.40
CA PHE A 99 3.87 20.33 -6.78
C PHE A 99 5.32 20.65 -7.22
N TRP A 100 5.52 21.57 -8.18
CA TRP A 100 6.83 21.91 -8.75
C TRP A 100 7.30 23.30 -8.32
N GLU A 101 7.23 23.58 -7.03
CA GLU A 101 7.78 24.77 -6.40
C GLU A 101 8.38 24.49 -5.02
N PRO A 102 9.24 25.37 -4.49
CA PRO A 102 9.82 25.20 -3.16
C PRO A 102 8.78 25.34 -2.04
N ASP A 103 8.76 24.40 -1.09
CA ASP A 103 7.87 24.40 0.08
C ASP A 103 8.59 24.80 1.38
N GLY A 104 9.92 24.98 1.33
CA GLY A 104 10.75 25.27 2.50
C GLY A 104 11.30 24.02 3.19
N LEU A 105 11.25 22.85 2.56
CA LEU A 105 11.80 21.58 3.03
C LEU A 105 12.79 21.02 1.99
N VAL A 106 13.68 20.14 2.44
CA VAL A 106 14.54 19.39 1.50
C VAL A 106 13.74 18.29 0.83
N ASP A 107 13.70 18.29 -0.52
CA ASP A 107 12.90 17.39 -1.35
C ASP A 107 13.15 15.91 -1.02
N HIS A 108 14.43 15.51 -0.99
CA HIS A 108 14.85 14.12 -0.88
C HIS A 108 16.07 13.97 0.06
N LEU A 109 15.82 13.74 1.34
CA LEU A 109 16.88 13.56 2.34
C LEU A 109 17.30 12.10 2.48
N GLN A 110 18.53 11.79 2.08
CA GLN A 110 19.17 10.49 2.31
C GLN A 110 20.28 10.59 3.37
N ILE A 111 20.12 9.88 4.48
CA ILE A 111 21.10 9.84 5.57
C ILE A 111 21.83 8.50 5.55
N ILE A 112 23.15 8.55 5.33
CA ILE A 112 24.02 7.38 5.42
C ILE A 112 24.65 7.35 6.81
N HIS A 113 24.32 6.34 7.62
CA HIS A 113 24.89 6.20 8.96
C HIS A 113 26.13 5.30 8.96
N SER A 114 27.03 5.50 9.93
CA SER A 114 28.25 4.68 10.04
C SER A 114 27.92 3.25 10.48
N GLY A 115 28.65 2.27 9.95
CA GLY A 115 28.46 0.85 10.27
C GLY A 115 27.35 0.16 9.47
N MET A 116 27.16 -1.12 9.79
CA MET A 116 26.19 -2.03 9.16
C MET A 116 24.78 -1.78 9.71
N GLY A 117 23.77 -1.89 8.85
CA GLY A 117 22.36 -1.77 9.23
C GLY A 117 21.89 -2.93 10.11
N GLN A 118 20.92 -2.69 10.98
CA GLN A 118 20.37 -3.71 11.87
C GLN A 118 19.75 -4.89 11.09
N GLU A 119 19.15 -4.62 9.92
CA GLU A 119 18.56 -5.62 9.02
C GLU A 119 19.58 -6.64 8.49
N ALA A 120 20.87 -6.28 8.49
CA ALA A 120 21.99 -7.16 8.15
C ALA A 120 22.71 -7.75 9.39
N GLY A 121 22.17 -7.53 10.58
CA GLY A 121 22.71 -7.97 11.88
C GLY A 121 23.51 -6.91 12.64
N GLY A 122 23.58 -5.67 12.16
CA GLY A 122 24.15 -4.51 12.87
C GLY A 122 25.66 -4.54 13.11
N GLY A 123 26.36 -5.56 12.60
CA GLY A 123 27.81 -5.70 12.74
C GLY A 123 28.29 -5.62 14.19
N SER A 124 29.22 -4.70 14.49
CA SER A 124 29.73 -4.50 15.85
C SER A 124 28.75 -3.76 16.78
N LEU A 125 27.69 -3.17 16.24
CA LEU A 125 26.68 -2.43 17.01
C LEU A 125 25.51 -3.34 17.43
N GLY A 126 25.27 -4.44 16.72
CA GLY A 126 24.12 -5.32 16.92
C GLY A 126 22.81 -4.52 16.86
N ASP A 127 21.90 -4.75 17.80
CA ASP A 127 20.61 -4.03 17.92
C ASP A 127 20.74 -2.56 18.39
N ASN A 128 21.93 -1.97 18.29
CA ASN A 128 22.13 -0.52 18.41
C ASN A 128 22.47 0.13 17.06
N ALA A 129 22.57 -0.66 16.00
CA ALA A 129 22.61 -0.16 14.63
C ALA A 129 21.22 0.31 14.23
N ILE A 130 21.18 1.27 13.31
CA ILE A 130 19.92 1.71 12.71
C ILE A 130 19.45 0.66 11.71
N TRP A 131 18.16 0.38 11.69
CA TRP A 131 17.52 -0.43 10.65
C TRP A 131 17.24 0.46 9.43
N SER A 132 17.60 0.02 8.22
CA SER A 132 17.33 0.83 7.00
C SER A 132 15.83 1.10 6.81
N HIS A 133 15.42 2.36 6.65
CA HIS A 133 14.00 2.72 6.49
C HIS A 133 13.78 4.12 5.90
N ARG A 134 12.57 4.30 5.37
CA ARG A 134 11.93 5.59 5.10
C ARG A 134 10.97 5.97 6.24
N SER A 135 11.01 7.22 6.70
CA SER A 135 10.00 7.76 7.63
C SER A 135 9.90 9.27 7.50
N ALA A 136 9.18 9.91 8.42
CA ALA A 136 9.01 11.36 8.45
C ALA A 136 9.13 11.91 9.88
N VAL A 137 9.75 13.09 9.99
CA VAL A 137 9.76 13.93 11.19
C VAL A 137 9.90 15.39 10.80
N PHE A 138 8.87 16.19 11.07
CA PHE A 138 8.93 17.62 10.80
C PHE A 138 9.95 18.29 11.73
N TYR A 139 10.97 18.89 11.12
CA TYR A 139 11.97 19.67 11.83
C TYR A 139 12.42 20.87 11.00
N ASP A 140 11.82 22.02 11.33
CA ASP A 140 12.20 23.32 10.82
C ASP A 140 12.26 24.34 11.97
N PRO A 141 13.46 24.69 12.46
CA PRO A 141 13.62 25.61 13.57
C PRO A 141 13.39 27.08 13.20
N ASP A 142 13.47 27.43 11.91
CA ASP A 142 13.37 28.81 11.42
C ASP A 142 11.93 29.09 10.88
N GLY A 143 11.20 28.04 10.49
CA GLY A 143 9.81 28.00 10.06
C GLY A 143 9.65 28.10 8.53
N LEU A 144 8.63 27.45 7.96
CA LEU A 144 8.54 27.27 6.50
C LEU A 144 8.72 28.57 5.71
N GLY A 145 9.55 28.51 4.68
CA GLY A 145 9.94 29.66 3.86
C GLY A 145 10.79 30.72 4.60
N LYS A 146 11.25 30.44 5.82
CA LYS A 146 12.12 31.33 6.61
C LYS A 146 13.42 30.61 6.92
N GLY A 147 14.55 31.18 6.48
CA GLY A 147 15.85 30.61 6.79
C GLY A 147 16.26 29.51 5.82
N LEU A 148 16.86 28.44 6.35
CA LEU A 148 17.27 27.27 5.55
C LEU A 148 16.12 26.26 5.51
N PRO A 149 15.92 25.55 4.38
CA PRO A 149 14.90 24.53 4.29
C PRO A 149 15.00 23.49 5.41
N GLY A 150 13.86 23.14 5.99
CA GLY A 150 13.72 22.14 7.04
C GLY A 150 13.84 20.71 6.52
N PHE A 151 13.71 19.73 7.44
CA PHE A 151 13.60 18.32 7.08
C PHE A 151 12.21 17.79 7.43
N TYR A 152 11.69 16.88 6.60
CA TYR A 152 10.45 16.18 6.87
C TYR A 152 10.56 14.69 6.54
N ASP A 153 10.42 14.34 5.26
CA ASP A 153 10.67 12.99 4.78
C ASP A 153 12.17 12.69 4.77
N TYR A 154 12.52 11.45 5.12
CA TYR A 154 13.89 11.00 5.12
C TYR A 154 13.99 9.50 4.87
N THR A 155 15.12 9.10 4.31
CA THR A 155 15.59 7.72 4.21
C THR A 155 16.88 7.54 5.00
N MET A 156 17.06 6.39 5.64
CA MET A 156 18.29 6.03 6.36
C MET A 156 18.85 4.71 5.85
N MET A 157 20.13 4.72 5.51
CA MET A 157 20.84 3.55 4.97
C MET A 157 22.21 3.40 5.63
N PRO A 158 22.77 2.19 5.72
CA PRO A 158 24.07 1.97 6.33
C PRO A 158 25.22 2.33 5.40
N GLU A 159 26.41 2.47 6.01
CA GLU A 159 27.68 2.77 5.35
C GLU A 159 28.04 1.75 4.26
N ASP A 160 27.67 0.49 4.48
CA ASP A 160 27.90 -0.63 3.57
C ASP A 160 26.71 -0.92 2.64
N GLY A 161 25.72 -0.02 2.58
CA GLY A 161 24.57 -0.12 1.70
C GLY A 161 24.97 -0.31 0.23
N ALA A 162 24.32 -1.27 -0.43
CA ALA A 162 24.46 -1.47 -1.87
C ALA A 162 23.33 -0.77 -2.64
N THR A 163 23.49 -0.61 -3.96
CA THR A 163 22.53 0.13 -4.81
C THR A 163 21.08 -0.28 -4.59
N GLY A 164 20.81 -1.57 -4.35
CA GLY A 164 19.45 -2.06 -4.14
C GLY A 164 18.77 -1.48 -2.90
N VAL A 165 19.48 -1.28 -1.79
CA VAL A 165 18.91 -0.63 -0.58
C VAL A 165 18.62 0.83 -0.88
N PHE A 166 19.57 1.57 -1.46
CA PHE A 166 19.35 2.98 -1.83
C PHE A 166 18.20 3.17 -2.82
N ALA A 167 18.03 2.25 -3.76
CA ALA A 167 16.96 2.31 -4.75
C ALA A 167 15.60 1.85 -4.20
N HIS A 168 15.58 0.96 -3.20
CA HIS A 168 14.37 0.58 -2.47
C HIS A 168 13.83 1.74 -1.64
N GLU A 169 14.66 2.31 -0.75
CA GLU A 169 14.25 3.41 0.14
C GLU A 169 13.84 4.66 -0.65
N TYR A 170 14.50 4.91 -1.78
CA TYR A 170 14.11 6.01 -2.68
C TYR A 170 12.80 5.72 -3.43
N GLY A 171 12.39 4.46 -3.54
CA GLY A 171 11.06 4.09 -4.01
C GLY A 171 9.98 4.53 -3.04
N ASP A 172 10.21 4.33 -1.73
CA ASP A 172 9.30 4.77 -0.67
C ASP A 172 9.24 6.29 -0.54
N ASP A 173 10.37 6.97 -0.77
CA ASP A 173 10.45 8.44 -0.82
C ASP A 173 9.56 9.00 -1.94
N LEU A 174 9.44 8.27 -3.05
CA LEU A 174 8.56 8.59 -4.18
C LEU A 174 7.12 8.06 -4.02
N GLY A 175 6.78 7.51 -2.85
CA GLY A 175 5.40 7.13 -2.50
C GLY A 175 5.02 5.67 -2.77
N LEU A 176 5.96 4.80 -3.15
CA LEU A 176 5.67 3.36 -3.17
C LEU A 176 5.51 2.81 -1.75
N PRO A 177 4.66 1.78 -1.55
CA PRO A 177 4.67 1.00 -0.34
C PRO A 177 5.71 -0.12 -0.42
N ASP A 178 6.14 -0.57 0.77
CA ASP A 178 6.75 -1.88 0.92
C ASP A 178 5.81 -2.97 0.40
N GLU A 179 6.33 -3.81 -0.50
CA GLU A 179 5.60 -4.94 -1.04
C GLU A 179 5.76 -6.20 -0.19
N TYR A 180 6.68 -6.22 0.77
CA TYR A 180 6.89 -7.38 1.65
C TYR A 180 5.93 -7.45 2.84
N ASP A 181 5.90 -8.59 3.53
CA ASP A 181 5.22 -8.72 4.83
C ASP A 181 5.92 -7.85 5.88
N THR A 182 5.43 -6.61 6.05
CA THR A 182 6.03 -5.60 6.93
C THR A 182 5.92 -5.93 8.43
N LEU A 183 5.07 -6.88 8.81
CA LEU A 183 5.01 -7.40 10.18
C LEU A 183 5.92 -8.61 10.41
N TYR A 184 6.52 -9.15 9.35
CA TYR A 184 7.19 -10.44 9.38
C TYR A 184 6.30 -11.50 10.03
N SER A 185 5.00 -11.45 9.71
CA SER A 185 3.96 -12.25 10.36
C SER A 185 4.06 -13.74 10.03
N GLY A 186 4.64 -14.07 8.87
CA GLY A 186 4.78 -15.43 8.36
C GLY A 186 6.15 -15.74 7.75
N ALA A 187 6.15 -16.65 6.77
CA ALA A 187 7.35 -17.11 6.06
C ALA A 187 7.76 -16.23 4.87
N GLY A 188 7.14 -15.06 4.73
CA GLY A 188 7.28 -14.13 3.61
C GLY A 188 6.07 -14.16 2.68
N GLU A 189 5.88 -13.08 1.96
CA GLU A 189 4.85 -12.91 0.95
C GLU A 189 5.26 -13.50 -0.42
N PRO A 190 4.31 -13.80 -1.32
CA PRO A 190 4.64 -14.30 -2.65
C PRO A 190 5.03 -13.13 -3.58
N ILE A 191 6.11 -12.40 -3.27
CA ILE A 191 6.72 -11.39 -4.15
C ILE A 191 8.25 -11.58 -4.13
N GLU A 192 8.87 -11.37 -2.97
CA GLU A 192 10.29 -11.63 -2.74
C GLU A 192 11.18 -10.98 -3.83
N TYR A 193 12.04 -11.73 -4.52
CA TYR A 193 12.99 -11.16 -5.49
C TYR A 193 12.34 -10.63 -6.77
N TRP A 194 11.05 -10.85 -6.98
CA TRP A 194 10.35 -10.35 -8.17
C TRP A 194 10.25 -8.83 -8.22
N SER A 195 10.36 -8.15 -7.08
CA SER A 195 10.31 -6.69 -7.01
C SER A 195 11.37 -6.13 -6.07
N ILE A 196 11.94 -4.99 -6.45
CA ILE A 196 12.84 -4.25 -5.56
C ILE A 196 12.14 -3.77 -4.28
N MET A 197 10.81 -3.55 -4.31
CA MET A 197 10.03 -3.17 -3.11
C MET A 197 9.78 -4.34 -2.14
N SER A 198 10.37 -5.50 -2.42
CA SER A 198 10.50 -6.63 -1.50
C SER A 198 11.98 -7.08 -1.47
N SER A 199 12.28 -8.38 -1.50
CA SER A 199 13.63 -8.94 -1.44
C SER A 199 14.48 -8.64 -2.68
N GLY A 200 13.92 -8.08 -3.75
CA GLY A 200 14.64 -7.71 -4.97
C GLY A 200 15.78 -6.72 -4.75
N SER A 201 15.67 -5.88 -3.72
CA SER A 201 16.73 -4.96 -3.25
C SER A 201 18.00 -5.69 -2.79
N TRP A 202 17.93 -6.98 -2.50
CA TRP A 202 19.06 -7.81 -2.05
C TRP A 202 19.64 -8.72 -3.12
N ALA A 203 19.18 -8.63 -4.38
CA ALA A 203 19.69 -9.45 -5.48
C ALA A 203 21.16 -9.11 -5.83
N GLY A 204 21.88 -10.11 -6.35
CA GLY A 204 23.27 -9.98 -6.78
C GLY A 204 24.22 -11.03 -6.19
N LYS A 205 25.32 -11.29 -6.92
CA LYS A 205 26.38 -12.20 -6.46
C LYS A 205 26.98 -11.72 -5.14
N ILE A 206 27.08 -10.40 -5.02
CA ILE A 206 27.21 -9.66 -3.78
C ILE A 206 25.79 -9.12 -3.49
N PRO A 207 25.20 -9.43 -2.33
CA PRO A 207 23.83 -8.99 -2.03
C PRO A 207 23.64 -7.48 -2.22
N GLY A 208 22.57 -7.13 -2.93
CA GLY A 208 22.13 -5.76 -3.20
C GLY A 208 22.89 -4.99 -4.29
N THR A 209 23.89 -5.59 -4.94
CA THR A 209 24.62 -4.93 -6.04
C THR A 209 23.96 -5.09 -7.41
N GLU A 210 23.01 -6.02 -7.54
CA GLU A 210 22.28 -6.29 -8.78
C GLU A 210 20.78 -6.37 -8.48
N PRO A 211 20.14 -5.28 -8.00
CA PRO A 211 18.72 -5.32 -7.65
C PRO A 211 17.83 -5.64 -8.85
N SER A 212 16.74 -6.38 -8.63
CA SER A 212 15.74 -6.64 -9.66
C SER A 212 14.91 -5.39 -9.98
N GLY A 213 14.14 -5.42 -11.07
CA GLY A 213 13.24 -4.32 -11.43
C GLY A 213 12.06 -4.16 -10.46
N PHE A 214 11.37 -3.03 -10.55
CA PHE A 214 10.09 -2.81 -9.86
C PHE A 214 9.01 -3.81 -10.33
N SER A 215 8.03 -4.08 -9.47
CA SER A 215 6.80 -4.77 -9.86
C SER A 215 6.04 -3.99 -10.95
N PRO A 216 5.14 -4.63 -11.72
CA PRO A 216 4.33 -3.92 -12.70
C PRO A 216 3.33 -2.96 -12.02
N TRP A 217 2.97 -3.21 -10.75
CA TRP A 217 2.14 -2.29 -9.96
C TRP A 217 2.90 -1.02 -9.64
N ALA A 218 4.12 -1.13 -9.10
CA ALA A 218 4.97 0.01 -8.76
C ALA A 218 5.30 0.88 -9.98
N LYS A 219 5.62 0.26 -11.13
CA LYS A 219 5.84 1.01 -12.38
C LYS A 219 4.58 1.71 -12.89
N SER A 220 3.40 1.13 -12.65
CA SER A 220 2.11 1.76 -13.01
C SER A 220 1.78 2.92 -12.08
N TYR A 221 2.10 2.79 -10.79
CA TYR A 221 2.02 3.88 -9.82
C TYR A 221 2.87 5.08 -10.27
N PHE A 222 4.17 4.87 -10.52
CA PHE A 222 5.05 5.94 -11.01
C PHE A 222 4.63 6.51 -12.35
N GLN A 223 4.09 5.70 -13.27
CA GLN A 223 3.57 6.21 -14.53
C GLN A 223 2.41 7.19 -14.31
N THR A 224 1.56 6.95 -13.31
CA THR A 224 0.41 7.80 -12.99
C THR A 224 0.82 9.01 -12.15
N THR A 225 1.75 8.87 -11.20
CA THR A 225 2.12 9.95 -10.26
C THR A 225 3.24 10.85 -10.79
N LEU A 226 4.27 10.27 -11.41
CA LEU A 226 5.44 11.00 -11.92
C LEU A 226 5.37 11.27 -13.43
N GLY A 227 4.44 10.62 -14.15
CA GLY A 227 4.37 10.72 -15.61
C GLY A 227 5.54 10.02 -16.30
N GLY A 228 6.06 10.59 -17.39
CA GLY A 228 7.21 10.00 -18.10
C GLY A 228 6.92 8.65 -18.76
N LYS A 229 7.89 7.72 -18.69
CA LYS A 229 7.86 6.39 -19.29
C LYS A 229 8.26 5.32 -18.27
N TRP A 230 7.34 4.86 -17.44
CA TRP A 230 7.58 3.75 -16.51
C TRP A 230 6.91 2.49 -17.02
N THR A 231 5.65 2.22 -16.67
CA THR A 231 4.86 1.21 -17.35
C THR A 231 3.41 1.66 -17.35
N ASN A 232 2.81 1.70 -18.54
CA ASN A 232 1.37 1.89 -18.69
C ASN A 232 0.78 0.58 -19.22
N PRO A 233 0.19 -0.28 -18.35
CA PRO A 233 -0.33 -1.57 -18.78
C PRO A 233 -1.39 -1.43 -19.86
N THR A 234 -1.38 -2.38 -20.81
CA THR A 234 -2.49 -2.50 -21.75
C THR A 234 -3.70 -3.09 -21.03
N VAL A 235 -4.78 -2.33 -20.93
CA VAL A 235 -5.99 -2.76 -20.22
C VAL A 235 -6.83 -3.67 -21.09
N VAL A 236 -7.20 -4.82 -20.54
CA VAL A 236 -8.12 -5.81 -21.12
C VAL A 236 -9.21 -6.09 -20.09
N ASN A 237 -10.48 -5.88 -20.43
CA ASN A 237 -11.54 -6.33 -19.53
C ASN A 237 -11.82 -7.80 -19.78
N LEU A 238 -12.03 -8.57 -18.72
CA LEU A 238 -12.35 -9.99 -18.84
C LEU A 238 -13.58 -10.26 -19.72
N SER A 239 -14.54 -9.32 -19.76
CA SER A 239 -15.73 -9.38 -20.63
C SER A 239 -15.42 -9.35 -22.12
N ASP A 240 -14.25 -8.84 -22.51
CA ASP A 240 -13.85 -8.66 -23.90
C ASP A 240 -13.17 -9.93 -24.45
N LEU A 241 -12.76 -10.84 -23.56
CA LEU A 241 -12.13 -12.10 -23.91
C LEU A 241 -13.16 -13.16 -24.33
N ASN A 242 -12.75 -14.00 -25.26
CA ASN A 242 -13.53 -15.14 -25.74
C ASN A 242 -12.61 -16.31 -26.08
N LYS A 243 -13.22 -17.47 -26.37
CA LYS A 243 -12.53 -18.73 -26.68
C LYS A 243 -11.53 -18.69 -27.84
N ASN A 244 -11.60 -17.72 -28.75
CA ASN A 244 -10.64 -17.61 -29.85
C ASN A 244 -9.29 -17.03 -29.37
N GLY A 245 -9.31 -16.33 -28.23
CA GLY A 245 -8.17 -15.67 -27.63
C GLY A 245 -7.69 -14.43 -28.35
N THR A 246 -6.90 -13.62 -27.66
CA THR A 246 -6.16 -12.49 -28.20
C THR A 246 -4.69 -12.63 -27.85
N THR A 247 -3.82 -12.58 -28.86
CA THR A 247 -2.37 -12.72 -28.69
C THR A 247 -1.72 -11.36 -28.52
N PHE A 248 -0.82 -11.26 -27.55
CA PHE A 248 0.00 -10.10 -27.25
C PHE A 248 1.47 -10.51 -27.26
N PHE A 249 2.34 -9.55 -27.57
CA PHE A 249 3.77 -9.65 -27.33
C PHE A 249 4.10 -8.78 -26.13
N LEU A 250 4.76 -9.38 -25.13
CA LEU A 250 5.24 -8.70 -23.94
C LEU A 250 6.76 -8.57 -24.05
N ASP A 251 7.26 -7.34 -24.02
CA ASP A 251 8.69 -7.12 -23.86
C ASP A 251 9.08 -7.31 -22.40
N GLN A 252 10.35 -7.64 -22.18
CA GLN A 252 10.96 -7.78 -20.87
C GLN A 252 10.77 -6.52 -20.00
N ALA A 253 10.38 -6.73 -18.74
CA ALA A 253 9.99 -5.65 -17.84
C ALA A 253 11.17 -4.81 -17.30
N ASN A 254 12.42 -5.16 -17.63
CA ASN A 254 13.61 -4.46 -17.14
C ASN A 254 13.77 -3.05 -17.74
N SER A 255 13.07 -2.71 -18.82
CA SER A 255 13.08 -1.39 -19.43
C SER A 255 11.80 -1.17 -20.25
N PRO A 256 11.21 0.04 -20.21
CA PRO A 256 9.97 0.31 -20.94
C PRO A 256 10.17 0.75 -22.39
N ASN A 257 11.41 0.67 -22.89
CA ASN A 257 11.78 1.11 -24.22
C ASN A 257 11.54 0.05 -25.31
N GLY A 258 10.88 -1.06 -24.96
CA GLY A 258 10.44 -2.07 -25.91
C GLY A 258 9.44 -1.54 -26.93
N GLN A 259 9.23 -2.30 -28.01
CA GLN A 259 8.32 -1.93 -29.11
C GLN A 259 6.90 -2.49 -28.93
N ASN A 260 6.74 -3.47 -28.04
CA ASN A 260 5.51 -4.16 -27.73
C ASN A 260 4.96 -3.71 -26.36
N HIS A 261 4.00 -4.47 -25.83
CA HIS A 261 3.38 -4.19 -24.55
C HIS A 261 4.37 -4.48 -23.41
N GLN A 262 4.43 -3.61 -22.40
CA GLN A 262 5.31 -3.81 -21.23
C GLN A 262 4.63 -4.64 -20.14
N ALA A 263 3.32 -4.42 -19.97
CA ALA A 263 2.46 -5.22 -19.12
C ALA A 263 1.02 -5.24 -19.68
N ILE A 264 0.21 -6.21 -19.25
CA ILE A 264 -1.22 -6.26 -19.51
C ILE A 264 -1.96 -6.29 -18.18
N GLN A 265 -2.93 -5.40 -18.01
CA GLN A 265 -3.85 -5.43 -16.88
C GLN A 265 -5.16 -6.11 -17.30
N VAL A 266 -5.53 -7.19 -16.63
CA VAL A 266 -6.80 -7.88 -16.87
C VAL A 266 -7.79 -7.53 -15.77
N ASN A 267 -8.72 -6.63 -16.07
CA ASN A 267 -9.77 -6.20 -15.14
C ASN A 267 -10.79 -7.32 -14.91
N LEU A 268 -11.06 -7.63 -13.64
CA LEU A 268 -12.03 -8.62 -13.21
C LEU A 268 -13.33 -7.94 -12.73
N PRO A 269 -14.46 -8.67 -12.69
CA PRO A 269 -15.65 -8.19 -11.98
C PRO A 269 -15.33 -7.92 -10.51
N GLN A 270 -15.73 -6.76 -9.99
CA GLN A 270 -15.41 -6.33 -8.62
C GLN A 270 -15.64 -7.42 -7.58
N LYS A 271 -14.67 -7.56 -6.67
CA LYS A 271 -14.74 -8.48 -5.54
C LYS A 271 -15.77 -7.98 -4.55
N LYS A 272 -16.74 -8.83 -4.23
CA LYS A 272 -17.86 -8.55 -3.32
C LYS A 272 -17.56 -9.10 -1.93
N THR A 273 -17.47 -8.23 -0.94
CA THR A 273 -17.26 -8.59 0.47
C THR A 273 -18.43 -8.11 1.32
N LEU A 274 -19.06 -9.01 2.08
CA LEU A 274 -20.16 -8.66 2.97
C LEU A 274 -19.63 -7.83 4.16
N MET A 275 -20.14 -6.63 4.34
CA MET A 275 -19.85 -5.76 5.49
C MET A 275 -20.82 -6.06 6.62
N ASN A 276 -22.11 -5.92 6.32
CA ASN A 276 -23.23 -6.22 7.19
C ASN A 276 -24.42 -6.69 6.33
N LYS A 277 -25.51 -7.08 6.98
CA LYS A 277 -26.76 -7.40 6.30
C LYS A 277 -27.75 -6.26 6.57
N PRO A 278 -28.44 -5.70 5.56
CA PRO A 278 -29.48 -4.68 5.77
C PRO A 278 -30.49 -5.07 6.86
N ALA A 279 -30.93 -4.11 7.68
CA ALA A 279 -31.83 -4.37 8.80
C ALA A 279 -33.19 -4.88 8.31
N GLY A 280 -33.68 -4.29 7.22
CA GLY A 280 -34.81 -4.76 6.43
C GLY A 280 -34.45 -4.84 4.95
N GLY A 281 -35.30 -5.52 4.17
CA GLY A 281 -35.20 -5.47 2.70
C GLY A 281 -33.88 -5.99 2.12
N SER A 282 -33.41 -5.30 1.07
CA SER A 282 -32.18 -5.58 0.32
C SER A 282 -31.18 -4.43 0.35
N TYR A 283 -31.57 -3.23 0.81
CA TYR A 283 -30.72 -2.05 0.82
C TYR A 283 -30.75 -1.31 2.15
N GLU A 284 -29.71 -0.52 2.39
CA GLU A 284 -29.51 0.35 3.54
C GLU A 284 -28.75 1.62 3.10
N TYR A 285 -28.59 2.60 3.99
CA TYR A 285 -27.73 3.75 3.75
C TYR A 285 -26.39 3.62 4.47
N TRP A 286 -25.29 3.78 3.73
CA TRP A 286 -23.92 3.70 4.25
C TRP A 286 -23.21 5.05 4.13
N GLY A 287 -22.56 5.46 5.21
CA GLY A 287 -21.76 6.70 5.28
C GLY A 287 -20.40 6.63 4.58
N GLY A 288 -19.98 5.44 4.13
CA GLY A 288 -18.68 5.23 3.49
C GLY A 288 -17.59 4.78 4.46
N GLN A 289 -16.43 4.44 3.90
CA GLN A 289 -15.21 4.06 4.60
C GLN A 289 -14.04 4.78 3.90
N GLN A 290 -13.63 5.90 4.48
CA GLN A 290 -12.52 6.73 4.00
C GLN A 290 -12.03 7.62 5.14
N ASP A 291 -10.74 7.91 5.18
CA ASP A 291 -10.17 8.94 6.06
C ASP A 291 -10.56 10.35 5.57
N GLU A 292 -10.61 11.31 6.49
CA GLU A 292 -10.97 12.71 6.30
C GLU A 292 -12.28 12.93 5.53
N SER A 293 -13.27 12.09 5.81
CA SER A 293 -14.57 12.12 5.14
C SER A 293 -15.61 12.86 5.98
N ASP A 294 -16.53 13.55 5.31
CA ASP A 294 -17.71 14.19 5.93
C ASP A 294 -18.94 13.99 5.04
N THR A 295 -19.62 12.86 5.24
CA THR A 295 -20.78 12.46 4.45
C THR A 295 -22.07 12.72 5.23
N ASN A 296 -23.16 13.00 4.53
CA ASN A 296 -24.47 13.17 5.14
C ASN A 296 -25.64 12.89 4.20
N MET A 297 -26.82 12.72 4.78
CA MET A 297 -28.10 12.70 4.10
C MET A 297 -29.07 13.65 4.80
N VAL A 298 -29.79 14.48 4.03
CA VAL A 298 -30.63 15.56 4.55
C VAL A 298 -32.06 15.51 3.99
N THR A 299 -33.06 15.71 4.83
CA THR A 299 -34.47 15.87 4.39
C THR A 299 -35.15 17.04 5.08
N ASP A 300 -36.18 17.58 4.45
CA ASP A 300 -37.04 18.62 5.01
C ASP A 300 -38.22 17.99 5.76
N VAL A 301 -38.50 18.46 6.98
CA VAL A 301 -39.62 18.00 7.81
C VAL A 301 -40.46 19.20 8.24
N ASP A 302 -41.73 19.21 7.83
CA ASP A 302 -42.69 20.23 8.25
C ASP A 302 -43.45 19.79 9.51
N LEU A 303 -43.09 20.41 10.64
CA LEU A 303 -43.75 20.21 11.93
C LEU A 303 -44.76 21.33 12.24
N THR A 304 -45.14 22.15 11.25
CA THR A 304 -46.13 23.22 11.42
C THR A 304 -47.46 22.64 11.90
N GLY A 305 -48.00 23.19 12.98
CA GLY A 305 -49.25 22.73 13.58
C GLY A 305 -49.17 21.37 14.30
N LYS A 306 -47.97 20.81 14.48
CA LYS A 306 -47.73 19.59 15.26
C LYS A 306 -47.41 19.90 16.72
N SER A 307 -47.66 18.95 17.62
CA SER A 307 -47.42 19.10 19.07
C SER A 307 -46.30 18.21 19.61
N ALA A 308 -46.11 17.03 19.04
CA ALA A 308 -45.03 16.11 19.35
C ALA A 308 -44.51 15.44 18.08
N ALA A 309 -43.21 15.16 18.03
CA ALA A 309 -42.58 14.47 16.92
C ALA A 309 -41.40 13.61 17.37
N GLU A 310 -41.16 12.50 16.68
CA GLU A 310 -40.02 11.62 16.91
C GLU A 310 -39.40 11.14 15.59
N LEU A 311 -38.08 10.96 15.61
CA LEU A 311 -37.34 10.19 14.62
C LEU A 311 -37.04 8.81 15.19
N THR A 312 -37.25 7.77 14.38
CA THR A 312 -36.78 6.42 14.64
C THR A 312 -36.05 5.87 13.42
N PHE A 313 -35.00 5.09 13.63
CA PHE A 313 -34.28 4.35 12.57
C PHE A 313 -33.47 3.23 13.21
N ASP A 314 -33.00 2.27 12.43
CA ASP A 314 -32.02 1.30 12.88
C ASP A 314 -30.62 1.81 12.52
N ALA A 315 -29.67 1.69 13.45
CA ALA A 315 -28.27 2.05 13.25
C ALA A 315 -27.35 0.84 13.42
N TRP A 316 -26.40 0.65 12.51
CA TRP A 316 -25.28 -0.26 12.64
C TRP A 316 -24.01 0.54 12.41
N TYR A 317 -22.99 0.40 13.25
CA TYR A 317 -21.75 1.13 13.06
C TYR A 317 -20.55 0.40 13.65
N ASP A 318 -19.42 0.57 12.98
CA ASP A 318 -18.09 0.14 13.40
C ASP A 318 -17.10 1.23 12.98
N THR A 319 -16.64 2.01 13.95
CA THR A 319 -15.98 3.32 13.76
C THR A 319 -14.82 3.47 14.74
N GLU A 320 -13.80 4.28 14.44
CA GLU A 320 -12.72 4.52 15.39
C GLU A 320 -13.25 5.21 16.65
N GLU A 321 -13.09 4.55 17.80
CA GLU A 321 -13.73 4.97 19.03
C GLU A 321 -13.17 6.31 19.53
N GLN A 322 -14.05 7.29 19.76
CA GLN A 322 -13.75 8.68 20.19
C GLN A 322 -13.13 9.60 19.12
N TRP A 323 -12.89 9.09 17.91
CA TRP A 323 -12.33 9.87 16.79
C TRP A 323 -13.38 10.06 15.69
N ASP A 324 -14.00 8.97 15.25
CA ASP A 324 -15.03 8.95 14.21
C ASP A 324 -16.43 8.97 14.81
N PHE A 325 -17.36 9.70 14.16
CA PHE A 325 -18.71 9.83 14.68
C PHE A 325 -19.83 9.85 13.62
N GLY A 326 -20.90 9.11 13.92
CA GLY A 326 -22.22 9.27 13.31
C GLY A 326 -23.08 10.26 14.10
N PHE A 327 -23.80 11.17 13.45
CA PHE A 327 -24.59 12.22 14.08
C PHE A 327 -26.03 12.25 13.57
N VAL A 328 -26.96 12.60 14.47
CA VAL A 328 -28.32 13.02 14.12
C VAL A 328 -28.46 14.50 14.44
N GLN A 329 -28.80 15.31 13.44
CA GLN A 329 -28.74 16.77 13.54
C GLN A 329 -29.99 17.44 12.97
N VAL A 330 -30.36 18.56 13.59
CA VAL A 330 -31.49 19.38 13.17
C VAL A 330 -31.03 20.81 12.91
N SER A 331 -31.53 21.38 11.82
CA SER A 331 -31.38 22.79 11.47
C SER A 331 -32.75 23.48 11.47
N THR A 332 -32.83 24.69 12.01
CA THR A 332 -34.02 25.56 11.95
C THR A 332 -33.82 26.81 11.10
N ASP A 333 -32.69 26.93 10.41
CA ASP A 333 -32.27 28.09 9.62
C ASP A 333 -31.83 27.70 8.21
N ASN A 334 -32.52 26.70 7.64
CA ASN A 334 -32.31 26.19 6.28
C ASN A 334 -30.88 25.64 6.02
N GLY A 335 -30.24 25.09 7.05
CA GLY A 335 -28.97 24.38 6.97
C GLY A 335 -27.74 25.23 7.26
N ALA A 336 -27.94 26.48 7.69
CA ALA A 336 -26.83 27.37 8.05
C ALA A 336 -26.17 26.96 9.37
N THR A 337 -26.95 26.49 10.35
CA THR A 337 -26.43 25.92 11.60
C THR A 337 -27.12 24.60 11.93
N TRP A 338 -26.38 23.70 12.57
CA TRP A 338 -26.83 22.36 12.90
C TRP A 338 -26.66 22.09 14.39
N LYS A 339 -27.69 21.52 15.02
CA LYS A 339 -27.63 21.06 16.40
C LYS A 339 -27.78 19.55 16.45
N SER A 340 -26.81 18.88 17.07
CA SER A 340 -26.87 17.43 17.31
C SER A 340 -27.87 17.07 18.41
N LEU A 341 -28.55 15.95 18.19
CA LEU A 341 -29.47 15.34 19.13
C LEU A 341 -28.80 14.12 19.76
N GLY A 342 -29.07 13.90 21.06
CA GLY A 342 -28.54 12.76 21.80
C GLY A 342 -29.63 11.78 22.23
N ASN A 343 -29.23 10.53 22.40
CA ASN A 343 -29.99 9.48 23.07
C ASN A 343 -29.03 8.59 23.91
N ASP A 344 -29.52 7.48 24.43
CA ASP A 344 -28.75 6.57 25.31
C ASP A 344 -27.58 5.86 24.61
N HIS A 345 -27.49 5.91 23.28
CA HIS A 345 -26.41 5.31 22.48
C HIS A 345 -25.44 6.35 21.87
N THR A 346 -25.66 7.63 22.15
CA THR A 346 -24.75 8.71 21.72
C THR A 346 -23.84 9.15 22.85
N ARG A 347 -22.65 9.62 22.53
CA ARG A 347 -21.64 10.08 23.48
C ARG A 347 -21.17 11.49 23.15
N SER A 348 -20.41 12.10 24.06
CA SER A 348 -19.87 13.48 23.92
C SER A 348 -18.41 13.56 24.35
N ASP A 349 -17.74 12.42 24.38
CA ASP A 349 -16.37 12.23 24.86
C ASP A 349 -15.38 12.05 23.69
N VAL A 350 -15.54 12.88 22.64
CA VAL A 350 -14.53 13.04 21.59
C VAL A 350 -13.18 13.41 22.23
N VAL A 351 -12.09 12.85 21.71
CA VAL A 351 -10.75 13.18 22.19
C VAL A 351 -10.43 14.67 21.98
N PRO A 352 -9.63 15.32 22.86
CA PRO A 352 -9.26 16.72 22.71
C PRO A 352 -8.58 17.06 21.38
N GLU A 353 -7.84 16.09 20.83
CA GLU A 353 -7.13 16.16 19.55
C GLU A 353 -8.00 15.82 18.35
N GLY A 354 -9.30 15.54 18.54
CA GLY A 354 -10.18 15.04 17.48
C GLY A 354 -10.33 16.01 16.31
N TYR A 355 -10.77 15.49 15.17
CA TYR A 355 -10.86 16.26 13.93
C TYR A 355 -11.72 17.52 14.10
N PRO A 356 -11.31 18.70 13.57
CA PRO A 356 -11.99 19.97 13.86
C PRO A 356 -13.49 20.01 13.54
N SER A 357 -13.93 19.31 12.49
CA SER A 357 -15.34 19.22 12.08
C SER A 357 -16.20 18.35 13.02
N ILE A 358 -15.56 17.54 13.86
CA ILE A 358 -16.18 16.57 14.78
C ILE A 358 -16.30 17.17 16.19
N LEU A 359 -15.25 17.84 16.68
CA LEU A 359 -15.14 18.36 18.05
C LEU A 359 -16.39 19.11 18.55
N ASN A 360 -16.97 19.96 17.69
CA ASN A 360 -18.10 20.83 18.05
C ASN A 360 -19.48 20.24 17.67
N SER A 361 -19.52 18.99 17.20
CA SER A 361 -20.73 18.33 16.69
C SER A 361 -21.38 17.38 17.69
N MET A 362 -20.91 17.30 18.94
CA MET A 362 -21.42 16.37 19.93
C MET A 362 -22.90 16.67 20.34
N PRO A 363 -23.68 15.64 20.72
CA PRO A 363 -23.33 14.21 20.84
C PRO A 363 -23.43 13.42 19.52
N GLY A 364 -22.78 12.24 19.45
CA GLY A 364 -22.83 11.31 18.31
C GLY A 364 -22.54 9.84 18.67
N PHE A 365 -22.73 8.92 17.71
CA PHE A 365 -22.37 7.50 17.79
C PHE A 365 -20.88 7.31 17.49
N THR A 366 -20.18 6.46 18.24
CA THR A 366 -18.77 6.12 18.01
C THR A 366 -18.46 4.74 18.60
N GLY A 367 -17.39 4.10 18.14
CA GLY A 367 -17.04 2.72 18.47
C GLY A 367 -17.84 1.71 17.65
N SER A 368 -18.24 0.59 18.28
CA SER A 368 -18.97 -0.50 17.61
C SER A 368 -20.35 -0.75 18.23
N SER A 369 -21.38 -0.83 17.39
CA SER A 369 -22.77 -1.12 17.81
C SER A 369 -23.04 -2.61 18.04
N ASN A 370 -22.11 -3.48 17.63
CA ASN A 370 -22.22 -4.95 17.68
C ASN A 370 -23.50 -5.50 17.01
N GLY A 371 -23.96 -4.87 15.92
CA GLY A 371 -25.20 -5.22 15.23
C GLY A 371 -26.18 -4.04 15.09
N TRP A 372 -27.32 -4.29 14.46
CA TRP A 372 -28.37 -3.28 14.30
C TRP A 372 -29.03 -2.97 15.63
N GLN A 373 -29.12 -1.67 15.94
CA GLN A 373 -29.74 -1.15 17.14
C GLN A 373 -30.82 -0.14 16.76
N ALA A 374 -32.04 -0.35 17.25
CA ALA A 374 -33.12 0.61 17.08
C ALA A 374 -32.82 1.92 17.83
N GLN A 375 -32.90 3.03 17.12
CA GLN A 375 -32.65 4.37 17.62
C GLN A 375 -33.94 5.18 17.67
N LYS A 376 -34.02 6.06 18.67
CA LYS A 376 -35.12 7.02 18.83
C LYS A 376 -34.58 8.37 19.27
N PHE A 377 -35.08 9.43 18.66
CA PHE A 377 -34.76 10.82 19.00
C PHE A 377 -36.05 11.65 19.09
N ASP A 378 -36.20 12.41 20.18
CA ASP A 378 -37.32 13.33 20.33
C ASP A 378 -37.09 14.61 19.51
N LEU A 379 -38.08 14.96 18.69
CA LEU A 379 -38.11 16.17 17.87
C LEU A 379 -39.14 17.19 18.39
N SER A 380 -39.81 16.92 19.51
CA SER A 380 -40.90 17.76 20.02
C SER A 380 -40.48 19.19 20.36
N ALA A 381 -39.19 19.43 20.66
CA ALA A 381 -38.64 20.78 20.83
C ALA A 381 -38.71 21.65 19.55
N TYR A 382 -38.95 21.04 18.39
CA TYR A 382 -39.07 21.68 17.09
C TYR A 382 -40.52 21.74 16.57
N ALA A 383 -41.49 21.31 17.38
CA ALA A 383 -42.90 21.40 17.06
C ALA A 383 -43.29 22.84 16.63
N GLY A 384 -44.10 22.93 15.58
CA GLY A 384 -44.54 24.21 14.99
C GLY A 384 -43.54 24.86 14.02
N LYS A 385 -42.40 24.23 13.71
CA LYS A 385 -41.38 24.75 12.80
C LYS A 385 -41.24 23.88 11.55
N GLN A 386 -40.70 24.46 10.48
CA GLN A 386 -40.07 23.69 9.42
C GLN A 386 -38.60 23.47 9.78
N ILE A 387 -38.13 22.24 9.67
CA ILE A 387 -36.75 21.87 10.00
C ILE A 387 -36.09 21.10 8.87
N LYS A 388 -34.76 21.14 8.84
CA LYS A 388 -33.95 20.13 8.13
C LYS A 388 -33.46 19.10 9.12
N LEU A 389 -33.61 17.83 8.78
CA LEU A 389 -33.07 16.70 9.52
C LEU A 389 -31.90 16.11 8.74
N ARG A 390 -30.78 15.86 9.43
CA ARG A 390 -29.54 15.31 8.85
C ARG A 390 -29.05 14.11 9.65
N ILE A 391 -28.69 13.05 8.93
CA ILE A 391 -27.79 12.01 9.44
C ILE A 391 -26.43 12.28 8.79
N ARG A 392 -25.36 12.37 9.58
CA ARG A 392 -24.00 12.71 9.13
C ARG A 392 -23.02 11.65 9.67
N TYR A 393 -21.99 11.32 8.89
CA TYR A 393 -20.86 10.50 9.33
C TYR A 393 -19.58 11.26 9.00
N ALA A 394 -18.69 11.41 9.98
CA ALA A 394 -17.43 12.12 9.80
C ALA A 394 -16.28 11.34 10.43
N THR A 395 -15.14 11.31 9.71
CA THR A 395 -13.92 10.59 10.09
C THR A 395 -12.73 11.53 10.23
N ASP A 396 -11.72 11.11 10.98
CA ASP A 396 -10.45 11.83 11.12
C ASP A 396 -9.41 11.40 10.06
N TRP A 397 -8.14 11.75 10.25
CA TRP A 397 -7.04 11.50 9.29
C TRP A 397 -6.49 10.08 9.29
N GLY A 398 -7.07 9.11 10.01
CA GLY A 398 -6.57 7.75 9.95
C GLY A 398 -7.48 6.67 10.53
N THR A 399 -7.13 5.42 10.27
CA THR A 399 -7.78 4.24 10.89
C THR A 399 -9.27 4.10 10.53
N SER A 400 -9.58 3.90 9.24
CA SER A 400 -10.96 3.70 8.81
C SER A 400 -11.53 2.28 9.05
N TYR A 401 -12.56 2.18 9.89
CA TYR A 401 -13.38 0.96 10.05
C TYR A 401 -14.56 0.92 9.04
N THR A 402 -15.44 -0.08 9.16
CA THR A 402 -16.55 -0.30 8.19
C THR A 402 -17.49 0.91 8.05
N GLY A 403 -17.59 1.76 9.08
CA GLY A 403 -18.30 3.03 9.04
C GLY A 403 -19.69 2.97 9.66
N PHE A 404 -20.54 3.93 9.28
CA PHE A 404 -21.89 4.12 9.84
C PHE A 404 -22.99 3.77 8.85
N PHE A 405 -24.03 3.08 9.32
CA PHE A 405 -25.16 2.63 8.52
C PHE A 405 -26.50 3.00 9.17
N ALA A 406 -27.47 3.34 8.34
CA ALA A 406 -28.83 3.67 8.75
C ALA A 406 -29.87 3.00 7.86
N ASP A 407 -30.93 2.48 8.47
CA ASP A 407 -32.06 1.86 7.77
C ASP A 407 -33.38 2.11 8.52
N ASN A 408 -34.52 1.82 7.89
CA ASN A 408 -35.87 1.94 8.45
C ASN A 408 -36.16 3.32 9.08
N ILE A 409 -35.69 4.39 8.42
CA ILE A 409 -35.80 5.77 8.88
C ILE A 409 -37.25 6.22 8.81
N LYS A 410 -37.74 6.79 9.92
CA LYS A 410 -39.12 7.25 10.03
C LYS A 410 -39.21 8.49 10.92
N VAL A 411 -39.99 9.48 10.47
CA VAL A 411 -40.40 10.62 11.30
C VAL A 411 -41.90 10.57 11.50
N VAL A 412 -42.33 10.55 12.76
CA VAL A 412 -43.76 10.55 13.14
C VAL A 412 -44.05 11.79 13.95
N ALA A 413 -45.11 12.53 13.60
CA ALA A 413 -45.59 13.67 14.36
C ALA A 413 -47.09 13.56 14.65
N ASP A 414 -47.48 13.65 15.91
CA ASP A 414 -48.85 13.44 16.41
C ASP A 414 -49.52 12.17 15.84
N GLY A 415 -48.74 11.07 15.73
CA GLY A 415 -49.19 9.79 15.17
C GLY A 415 -49.24 9.71 13.64
N GLN A 416 -48.98 10.81 12.92
CA GLN A 416 -48.87 10.83 11.46
C GLN A 416 -47.42 10.58 11.03
N THR A 417 -47.20 9.67 10.09
CA THR A 417 -45.88 9.50 9.45
C THR A 417 -45.65 10.63 8.45
N LEU A 418 -44.57 11.38 8.61
CA LEU A 418 -44.17 12.50 7.74
C LEU A 418 -43.07 12.10 6.78
N VAL A 419 -42.09 11.32 7.26
CA VAL A 419 -40.99 10.77 6.46
C VAL A 419 -40.93 9.26 6.71
N THR A 420 -40.71 8.50 5.65
CA THR A 420 -40.36 7.08 5.72
C THR A 420 -39.34 6.79 4.64
N ASP A 421 -38.29 6.08 4.99
CA ASP A 421 -37.26 5.64 4.05
C ASP A 421 -36.60 4.36 4.56
N ASN A 422 -36.71 3.30 3.78
CA ASN A 422 -36.10 2.00 4.04
C ASN A 422 -35.08 1.64 2.96
N ALA A 423 -34.56 2.64 2.25
CA ALA A 423 -33.57 2.49 1.17
C ALA A 423 -34.01 1.62 -0.02
N GLU A 424 -35.28 1.18 -0.13
CA GLU A 424 -35.71 0.30 -1.24
C GLU A 424 -36.18 1.05 -2.50
N GLY A 425 -36.33 2.37 -2.42
CA GLY A 425 -36.95 3.18 -3.46
C GLY A 425 -36.37 4.58 -3.58
N ALA A 426 -37.16 5.49 -4.16
CA ALA A 426 -36.77 6.89 -4.23
C ALA A 426 -36.69 7.49 -2.82
N SER A 427 -35.50 7.95 -2.44
CA SER A 427 -35.26 8.52 -1.12
C SER A 427 -35.87 9.92 -1.00
N PRO A 428 -36.59 10.26 0.09
CA PRO A 428 -36.89 11.64 0.46
C PRO A 428 -35.66 12.43 0.98
N PHE A 429 -34.50 11.79 1.11
CA PHE A 429 -33.26 12.45 1.50
C PHE A 429 -32.44 12.86 0.27
N THR A 430 -31.81 14.03 0.36
CA THR A 430 -30.69 14.40 -0.50
C THR A 430 -29.43 13.80 0.09
N LEU A 431 -28.77 12.90 -0.65
CA LEU A 431 -27.53 12.25 -0.23
C LEU A 431 -26.32 13.08 -0.67
N ASN A 432 -25.40 13.33 0.26
CA ASN A 432 -24.11 13.98 0.06
C ASN A 432 -23.03 13.05 0.60
N GLY A 433 -22.53 12.13 -0.23
CA GLY A 433 -21.53 11.13 0.17
C GLY A 433 -22.09 9.86 0.79
N PHE A 434 -23.24 9.91 1.49
CA PHE A 434 -23.99 8.69 1.85
C PHE A 434 -24.45 7.96 0.58
N GLN A 435 -24.43 6.63 0.61
CA GLN A 435 -24.76 5.79 -0.54
C GLN A 435 -25.81 4.74 -0.16
N GLN A 436 -26.68 4.41 -1.10
CA GLN A 436 -27.51 3.21 -1.01
C GLN A 436 -26.58 1.99 -1.16
N SER A 437 -26.61 1.08 -0.19
CA SER A 437 -25.74 -0.08 -0.09
C SER A 437 -26.57 -1.36 -0.01
N ASP A 438 -26.10 -2.46 -0.62
CA ASP A 438 -26.70 -3.79 -0.48
C ASP A 438 -26.07 -4.61 0.66
N GLY A 439 -25.33 -3.93 1.56
CA GLY A 439 -24.56 -4.51 2.65
C GLY A 439 -23.17 -5.02 2.24
N ASN A 440 -22.73 -4.78 1.00
CA ASN A 440 -21.44 -5.27 0.50
C ASN A 440 -20.52 -4.15 0.04
N LYS A 441 -19.22 -4.34 0.30
CA LYS A 441 -18.14 -3.56 -0.29
C LYS A 441 -17.75 -4.19 -1.63
N TYR A 442 -17.63 -3.35 -2.64
CA TYR A 442 -17.13 -3.73 -3.96
C TYR A 442 -15.73 -3.16 -4.13
N THR A 443 -14.77 -4.03 -4.38
CA THR A 443 -13.35 -3.66 -4.50
C THR A 443 -12.81 -4.11 -5.84
N ASP A 444 -12.01 -3.23 -6.45
CA ASP A 444 -11.33 -3.57 -7.70
C ASP A 444 -10.20 -4.56 -7.41
N HIS A 445 -10.06 -5.51 -8.31
CA HIS A 445 -9.00 -6.49 -8.30
C HIS A 445 -8.76 -6.95 -9.73
N TYR A 446 -7.51 -7.31 -10.04
CA TYR A 446 -7.10 -7.56 -11.42
C TYR A 446 -5.80 -8.36 -11.47
N TYR A 447 -5.50 -8.91 -12.64
CA TYR A 447 -4.18 -9.48 -12.89
C TYR A 447 -3.29 -8.47 -13.60
N LEU A 448 -2.00 -8.45 -13.26
CA LEU A 448 -0.96 -7.82 -14.07
C LEU A 448 -0.08 -8.92 -14.67
N LEU A 449 0.08 -8.89 -15.99
CA LEU A 449 0.90 -9.85 -16.73
C LEU A 449 2.14 -9.12 -17.24
N GLU A 450 3.32 -9.59 -16.87
CA GLU A 450 4.59 -9.05 -17.37
C GLU A 450 5.53 -10.16 -17.80
N TRP A 451 6.52 -9.83 -18.63
CA TRP A 451 7.55 -10.77 -19.06
C TRP A 451 8.87 -10.46 -18.35
N ARG A 452 9.44 -11.45 -17.66
CA ARG A 452 10.71 -11.31 -16.93
C ARG A 452 11.80 -12.15 -17.57
N SER A 453 13.01 -11.58 -17.62
CA SER A 453 14.19 -12.20 -18.22
C SER A 453 15.41 -11.96 -17.31
N HIS A 454 16.61 -12.37 -17.73
CA HIS A 454 17.85 -12.11 -16.99
C HIS A 454 18.70 -11.00 -17.65
N ASN A 455 18.04 -10.01 -18.23
CA ASN A 455 18.68 -8.89 -18.92
C ASN A 455 18.57 -7.59 -18.10
N GLY A 456 19.49 -6.64 -18.32
CA GLY A 456 19.48 -5.34 -17.62
C GLY A 456 19.48 -5.50 -16.10
N VAL A 457 18.68 -4.71 -15.39
CA VAL A 457 18.57 -4.83 -13.92
C VAL A 457 18.08 -6.21 -13.47
N ASP A 458 17.21 -6.88 -14.25
CA ASP A 458 16.72 -8.22 -13.93
C ASP A 458 17.77 -9.33 -14.13
N ALA A 459 18.99 -9.01 -14.57
CA ALA A 459 20.11 -9.96 -14.48
C ALA A 459 20.33 -10.45 -13.02
N GLY A 460 19.98 -9.62 -12.03
CA GLY A 460 19.99 -9.97 -10.61
C GLY A 460 19.13 -11.17 -10.24
N LEU A 461 18.04 -11.42 -10.97
CA LEU A 461 17.18 -12.59 -10.76
C LEU A 461 17.94 -13.90 -11.01
N GLY A 462 18.97 -13.90 -11.87
CA GLY A 462 19.85 -15.04 -12.12
C GLY A 462 20.99 -15.18 -11.10
N HIS A 463 21.14 -14.23 -10.18
CA HIS A 463 22.31 -14.09 -9.32
C HIS A 463 21.91 -13.84 -7.86
N ILE A 464 21.13 -14.71 -7.22
CA ILE A 464 20.70 -14.51 -5.84
C ILE A 464 21.62 -15.28 -4.88
N ARG A 465 22.46 -14.58 -4.13
CA ARG A 465 23.38 -15.20 -3.17
C ARG A 465 22.63 -15.86 -2.00
N ARG A 466 22.90 -17.15 -1.77
CA ARG A 466 22.37 -17.96 -0.66
C ARG A 466 23.43 -18.88 -0.10
N GLY A 467 23.97 -18.52 1.07
CA GLY A 467 25.12 -19.20 1.64
C GLY A 467 26.30 -19.23 0.66
N ASN A 468 26.76 -20.43 0.31
CA ASN A 468 27.83 -20.66 -0.65
C ASN A 468 27.32 -20.88 -2.09
N SER A 469 26.02 -20.76 -2.33
CA SER A 469 25.37 -21.00 -3.62
C SER A 469 24.81 -19.72 -4.24
N LEU A 470 24.51 -19.81 -5.54
CA LEU A 470 23.65 -18.86 -6.25
C LEU A 470 22.32 -19.56 -6.59
N MET A 471 21.23 -18.88 -6.30
CA MET A 471 19.88 -19.23 -6.70
C MET A 471 19.46 -18.36 -7.90
N SER A 472 18.56 -18.88 -8.74
CA SER A 472 17.95 -18.13 -9.83
C SER A 472 16.44 -18.12 -9.64
N TYR A 473 15.82 -16.97 -9.89
CA TYR A 473 14.40 -16.88 -10.22
C TYR A 473 14.25 -17.06 -11.73
N ASP A 474 13.28 -17.85 -12.19
CA ASP A 474 13.19 -18.27 -13.60
C ASP A 474 12.56 -17.22 -14.51
N GLY A 475 13.03 -17.07 -15.76
CA GLY A 475 12.44 -16.11 -16.71
C GLY A 475 11.18 -16.65 -17.42
N GLY A 476 10.22 -15.78 -17.70
CA GLY A 476 8.98 -16.11 -18.40
C GLY A 476 7.87 -15.10 -18.15
N LEU A 477 6.63 -15.53 -18.33
CA LEU A 477 5.45 -14.74 -17.96
C LEU A 477 5.27 -14.81 -16.44
N VAL A 478 5.33 -13.68 -15.76
CA VAL A 478 4.94 -13.57 -14.35
C VAL A 478 3.51 -13.03 -14.29
N VAL A 479 2.65 -13.77 -13.58
CA VAL A 479 1.26 -13.38 -13.34
C VAL A 479 1.19 -12.83 -11.93
N TRP A 480 0.85 -11.56 -11.80
CA TRP A 480 0.59 -10.89 -10.54
C TRP A 480 -0.91 -10.77 -10.34
N TYR A 481 -1.37 -10.91 -9.11
CA TYR A 481 -2.75 -10.64 -8.72
C TYR A 481 -2.77 -9.48 -7.72
N VAL A 482 -3.53 -8.44 -8.07
CA VAL A 482 -3.73 -7.23 -7.27
C VAL A 482 -5.13 -7.29 -6.66
N ASP A 483 -5.23 -7.01 -5.37
CA ASP A 483 -6.49 -7.03 -4.62
C ASP A 483 -6.61 -5.79 -3.73
N ASN A 484 -7.34 -4.77 -4.22
CA ASN A 484 -7.51 -3.50 -3.50
C ASN A 484 -8.42 -3.63 -2.25
N SER A 485 -8.82 -4.84 -1.85
CA SER A 485 -9.42 -5.05 -0.53
C SER A 485 -8.39 -5.11 0.60
N TYR A 486 -7.09 -5.16 0.28
CA TYR A 486 -5.97 -5.12 1.20
C TYR A 486 -5.06 -3.93 0.87
N ASN A 487 -4.34 -3.44 1.88
CA ASN A 487 -3.29 -2.43 1.75
C ASN A 487 -1.92 -2.93 2.25
N GLU A 488 -1.82 -4.22 2.57
CA GLU A 488 -0.64 -4.87 3.15
C GLU A 488 -0.49 -6.31 2.61
N ASN A 489 0.59 -6.99 3.00
CA ASN A 489 0.93 -8.36 2.57
C ASN A 489 1.32 -9.28 3.77
N TRP A 490 0.63 -9.17 4.89
CA TRP A 490 0.80 -9.95 6.12
C TRP A 490 0.29 -11.38 5.95
N THR A 491 0.98 -12.15 5.11
CA THR A 491 0.58 -13.50 4.71
C THR A 491 0.56 -14.50 5.85
N GLY A 492 1.23 -14.24 6.98
CA GLY A 492 1.06 -15.05 8.19
C GLY A 492 -0.26 -14.82 8.93
N ILE A 493 -0.90 -13.66 8.75
CA ILE A 493 -2.23 -13.35 9.30
C ILE A 493 -3.34 -13.86 8.37
N HIS A 494 -3.20 -13.61 7.07
CA HIS A 494 -4.13 -14.07 6.03
C HIS A 494 -3.38 -14.73 4.85
N PRO A 495 -3.02 -16.03 4.99
CA PRO A 495 -2.32 -16.75 3.95
C PRO A 495 -3.04 -16.73 2.59
N GLY A 496 -2.27 -16.55 1.53
CA GLY A 496 -2.77 -16.42 0.16
C GLY A 496 -3.47 -15.10 -0.18
N GLN A 497 -3.55 -14.16 0.76
CA GLN A 497 -4.18 -12.84 0.58
C GLN A 497 -3.16 -11.71 0.81
N GLY A 498 -3.52 -10.49 0.41
CA GLY A 498 -2.67 -9.30 0.47
C GLY A 498 -2.91 -8.39 -0.74
N PHE A 499 -2.37 -7.17 -0.76
CA PHE A 499 -2.67 -6.20 -1.82
C PHE A 499 -2.06 -6.57 -3.18
N LEU A 500 -0.92 -7.28 -3.17
CA LEU A 500 -0.18 -7.70 -4.37
C LEU A 500 0.50 -9.05 -4.13
N GLY A 501 0.57 -9.90 -5.15
CA GLY A 501 1.37 -11.12 -5.08
C GLY A 501 1.51 -11.81 -6.43
N VAL A 502 2.62 -12.51 -6.65
CA VAL A 502 2.79 -13.39 -7.81
C VAL A 502 1.98 -14.67 -7.64
N VAL A 503 1.53 -15.23 -8.76
CA VAL A 503 0.92 -16.55 -8.83
C VAL A 503 1.99 -17.54 -9.24
N ASP A 504 2.24 -18.53 -8.38
CA ASP A 504 3.27 -19.54 -8.62
C ASP A 504 2.79 -20.60 -9.63
N ALA A 505 3.48 -20.71 -10.77
CA ALA A 505 3.22 -21.74 -11.77
C ALA A 505 3.40 -23.17 -11.21
N HIS A 506 4.24 -23.35 -10.17
CA HIS A 506 4.63 -24.61 -9.55
C HIS A 506 4.32 -24.65 -8.03
N ASP A 507 3.18 -24.07 -7.65
CA ASP A 507 2.64 -23.90 -6.30
C ASP A 507 2.60 -25.13 -5.36
N ASP A 508 2.38 -26.35 -5.87
CA ASP A 508 2.25 -27.56 -5.03
C ASP A 508 3.61 -28.23 -4.73
N THR A 509 4.60 -27.44 -4.33
CA THR A 509 5.97 -27.90 -4.08
C THR A 509 6.29 -27.90 -2.58
N ASN A 510 6.66 -29.07 -2.06
CA ASN A 510 7.17 -29.26 -0.69
C ASN A 510 8.69 -29.05 -0.67
N LEU A 511 9.17 -27.93 -0.09
CA LEU A 511 10.57 -27.55 -0.08
C LEU A 511 11.13 -27.63 1.34
N MET A 512 11.64 -28.80 1.71
CA MET A 512 12.22 -29.01 3.04
C MET A 512 13.74 -28.87 3.04
N TRP A 513 14.25 -28.08 3.98
CA TRP A 513 15.67 -28.12 4.33
C TRP A 513 16.06 -29.50 4.84
N ASN A 514 17.33 -29.87 4.68
CA ASN A 514 17.88 -31.12 5.24
C ASN A 514 17.80 -31.22 6.77
N ILE A 515 17.44 -30.13 7.46
CA ILE A 515 17.18 -30.06 8.91
C ILE A 515 15.71 -30.30 9.29
N GLY A 516 14.82 -30.55 8.32
CA GLY A 516 13.40 -30.86 8.58
C GLY A 516 12.53 -29.63 8.83
N VAL A 517 12.90 -28.47 8.29
CA VAL A 517 12.12 -27.22 8.34
C VAL A 517 11.71 -26.83 6.92
N GLU A 518 10.47 -26.35 6.75
CA GLU A 518 9.98 -25.86 5.45
C GLU A 518 10.76 -24.60 5.04
N ALA A 519 11.01 -24.46 3.75
CA ALA A 519 11.68 -23.30 3.19
C ALA A 519 10.74 -22.09 3.21
N ALA A 520 11.29 -20.87 3.30
CA ALA A 520 10.52 -19.63 3.22
C ALA A 520 9.99 -19.35 1.81
N SER A 521 9.04 -18.42 1.68
CA SER A 521 8.33 -18.11 0.43
C SER A 521 9.27 -17.82 -0.75
N ARG A 522 10.38 -17.11 -0.54
CA ARG A 522 11.45 -16.89 -1.54
C ARG A 522 11.99 -18.11 -2.27
N TYR A 523 11.86 -19.31 -1.70
CA TYR A 523 12.32 -20.53 -2.36
C TYR A 523 11.22 -21.17 -3.19
N HIS A 524 9.97 -21.02 -2.76
CA HIS A 524 8.79 -21.50 -3.48
C HIS A 524 8.55 -20.64 -4.71
N VAL A 525 8.49 -19.31 -4.56
CA VAL A 525 8.14 -18.42 -5.69
C VAL A 525 9.28 -18.17 -6.69
N ALA A 526 10.42 -18.87 -6.56
CA ALA A 526 11.56 -18.73 -7.47
C ALA A 526 11.25 -19.23 -8.88
N ASP A 527 10.39 -20.24 -9.02
CA ASP A 527 9.93 -20.78 -10.31
C ASP A 527 8.48 -20.38 -10.64
N ALA A 528 8.01 -19.25 -10.10
CA ALA A 528 6.66 -18.74 -10.33
C ALA A 528 6.35 -18.39 -11.80
N ALA A 529 7.37 -18.11 -12.61
CA ALA A 529 7.17 -17.71 -14.01
C ALA A 529 6.61 -18.87 -14.87
N PHE A 530 5.54 -18.57 -15.60
CA PHE A 530 4.97 -19.46 -16.61
C PHE A 530 5.87 -19.48 -17.85
N ASN A 531 6.30 -20.68 -18.24
CA ASN A 531 7.11 -20.92 -19.43
C ASN A 531 6.98 -22.39 -19.88
N PHE A 532 7.27 -22.71 -21.14
CA PHE A 532 7.38 -24.09 -21.62
C PHE A 532 8.77 -24.68 -21.41
N LEU A 533 9.75 -23.87 -20.99
CA LEU A 533 11.09 -24.33 -20.62
C LEU A 533 11.13 -24.89 -19.19
N PRO A 534 12.01 -25.88 -18.89
CA PRO A 534 12.22 -26.37 -17.54
C PRO A 534 12.76 -25.29 -16.58
N THR A 535 12.40 -25.39 -15.30
CA THR A 535 12.85 -24.50 -14.22
C THR A 535 14.34 -24.68 -13.92
N SER A 536 14.94 -23.73 -13.20
CA SER A 536 16.36 -23.79 -12.82
C SER A 536 16.65 -24.81 -11.73
N GLY A 537 15.66 -25.11 -10.87
CA GLY A 537 15.81 -25.93 -9.66
C GLY A 537 16.64 -25.23 -8.58
N LEU A 538 16.80 -25.89 -7.42
CA LEU A 538 17.53 -25.38 -6.26
C LEU A 538 18.68 -26.32 -5.87
N ASN A 539 19.84 -25.74 -5.58
CA ASN A 539 21.00 -26.43 -5.00
C ASN A 539 21.75 -25.49 -4.07
N LEU A 540 21.23 -25.34 -2.86
CA LEU A 540 21.66 -24.35 -1.88
C LEU A 540 22.42 -25.03 -0.75
N ILE A 541 23.61 -24.52 -0.43
CA ILE A 541 24.46 -25.02 0.64
C ILE A 541 24.96 -23.85 1.47
N TYR A 542 24.68 -23.89 2.77
CA TYR A 542 25.19 -22.93 3.75
C TYR A 542 26.46 -23.46 4.42
N SER A 543 27.29 -22.54 4.91
CA SER A 543 28.51 -22.88 5.67
C SER A 543 28.22 -23.69 6.95
N THR A 544 27.00 -23.58 7.47
CA THR A 544 26.49 -24.35 8.62
C THR A 544 26.21 -25.83 8.30
N GLY A 545 26.23 -26.23 7.03
CA GLY A 545 25.84 -27.56 6.57
C GLY A 545 24.34 -27.71 6.27
N GLN A 546 23.55 -26.65 6.50
CA GLN A 546 22.16 -26.58 6.04
C GLN A 546 22.12 -26.55 4.51
N ALA A 547 21.24 -27.36 3.92
CA ALA A 547 21.11 -27.48 2.47
C ALA A 547 19.65 -27.66 2.02
N LEU A 548 19.32 -27.08 0.87
CA LEU A 548 18.04 -27.21 0.18
C LEU A 548 18.33 -27.62 -1.26
N ASN A 549 17.82 -28.78 -1.67
CA ASN A 549 18.02 -29.33 -3.00
C ASN A 549 16.67 -29.68 -3.60
N PHE A 550 16.41 -29.15 -4.79
CA PHE A 550 15.18 -29.41 -5.51
C PHE A 550 15.46 -29.49 -7.01
N PRO A 551 15.09 -30.59 -7.70
CA PRO A 551 15.41 -30.75 -9.12
C PRO A 551 14.62 -29.78 -10.00
N LYS A 552 15.09 -29.62 -11.24
CA LYS A 552 14.35 -28.89 -12.27
C LYS A 552 12.98 -29.52 -12.51
N GLN A 553 11.97 -28.68 -12.68
CA GLN A 553 10.61 -29.05 -13.02
C GLN A 553 10.36 -28.86 -14.52
N ASN A 554 9.35 -29.54 -15.07
CA ASN A 554 8.88 -29.25 -16.42
C ASN A 554 8.17 -27.90 -16.42
N GLY A 555 8.37 -27.09 -17.47
CA GLY A 555 7.71 -25.79 -17.57
C GLY A 555 6.18 -25.89 -17.63
N VAL A 556 5.51 -24.98 -16.94
CA VAL A 556 4.06 -24.76 -16.99
C VAL A 556 3.78 -23.52 -17.85
N SER A 557 3.21 -23.71 -19.04
CA SER A 557 2.98 -22.61 -20.00
C SER A 557 1.59 -21.98 -19.92
N VAL A 558 0.70 -22.49 -19.05
CA VAL A 558 -0.70 -22.03 -18.96
C VAL A 558 -1.03 -21.63 -17.54
N PHE A 559 -1.35 -20.35 -17.37
CA PHE A 559 -2.12 -19.89 -16.23
C PHE A 559 -3.61 -20.11 -16.51
N ALA A 560 -4.34 -20.61 -15.51
CA ALA A 560 -5.78 -20.75 -15.53
C ALA A 560 -6.34 -20.51 -14.13
N ASP A 561 -7.25 -19.54 -13.97
CA ASP A 561 -7.81 -19.11 -12.68
C ASP A 561 -8.76 -20.13 -12.01
N ASN A 562 -8.92 -21.31 -12.62
CA ASN A 562 -9.67 -22.44 -12.07
C ASN A 562 -8.77 -23.50 -11.40
N LYS A 563 -7.45 -23.37 -11.52
CA LYS A 563 -6.47 -24.16 -10.78
C LYS A 563 -6.35 -23.55 -9.38
N ASP A 564 -6.16 -24.40 -8.38
CA ASP A 564 -5.73 -23.93 -7.06
C ASP A 564 -4.26 -23.47 -7.17
N TYR A 565 -3.95 -22.29 -6.65
CA TYR A 565 -2.58 -21.77 -6.55
C TYR A 565 -2.18 -21.55 -5.09
N ASN A 566 -2.93 -22.14 -4.16
CA ASN A 566 -2.48 -22.22 -2.78
C ASN A 566 -1.40 -23.28 -2.66
N ASN A 567 -0.31 -22.92 -2.00
CA ASN A 567 0.70 -23.89 -1.63
C ASN A 567 0.26 -24.59 -0.34
N MET A 568 -0.05 -25.89 -0.41
CA MET A 568 -0.53 -26.64 0.75
C MET A 568 0.54 -26.92 1.83
N TYR A 569 1.82 -26.82 1.47
CA TYR A 569 2.96 -27.03 2.37
C TYR A 569 3.36 -25.71 3.06
N LEU A 570 3.26 -24.60 2.34
CA LEU A 570 3.51 -23.25 2.81
C LEU A 570 2.44 -22.27 2.32
N PRO A 571 1.29 -22.16 3.01
CA PRO A 571 0.18 -21.31 2.59
C PRO A 571 0.55 -19.84 2.36
N ASP A 572 1.54 -19.32 3.08
CA ASP A 572 2.04 -17.95 2.98
C ASP A 572 2.60 -17.62 1.58
N ALA A 573 3.14 -18.62 0.87
CA ALA A 573 3.64 -18.50 -0.51
C ALA A 573 2.56 -18.74 -1.57
N GLY A 574 1.35 -19.14 -1.17
CA GLY A 574 0.23 -19.41 -2.07
C GLY A 574 -0.49 -18.14 -2.52
N ARG A 575 -1.48 -18.32 -3.40
CA ARG A 575 -2.39 -17.25 -3.79
C ARG A 575 -3.84 -17.72 -3.92
N ASN A 576 -4.72 -17.06 -3.16
CA ASN A 576 -6.16 -17.28 -3.21
C ASN A 576 -6.78 -16.55 -4.40
N LEU A 577 -7.16 -17.30 -5.43
CA LEU A 577 -7.78 -16.76 -6.64
C LEU A 577 -9.24 -17.18 -6.76
N SER A 578 -10.05 -16.27 -7.29
CA SER A 578 -11.44 -16.55 -7.65
C SER A 578 -11.52 -16.99 -9.11
N TYR A 579 -12.37 -17.99 -9.38
CA TYR A 579 -12.59 -18.48 -10.73
C TYR A 579 -13.47 -17.53 -11.55
N TYR A 580 -12.91 -16.96 -12.61
CA TYR A 580 -13.65 -16.18 -13.59
C TYR A 580 -13.51 -16.70 -15.04
N GLY A 581 -12.76 -17.77 -15.26
CA GLY A 581 -12.55 -18.40 -16.57
C GLY A 581 -11.33 -17.88 -17.33
N LEU A 582 -10.52 -17.00 -16.75
CA LEU A 582 -9.34 -16.47 -17.41
C LEU A 582 -8.28 -17.56 -17.60
N LYS A 583 -7.74 -17.62 -18.82
CA LYS A 583 -6.56 -18.40 -19.15
C LYS A 583 -5.56 -17.55 -19.91
N VAL A 584 -4.28 -17.77 -19.61
CA VAL A 584 -3.15 -17.14 -20.31
C VAL A 584 -2.18 -18.24 -20.73
N ASN A 585 -1.99 -18.40 -22.03
CA ASN A 585 -1.04 -19.36 -22.59
C ASN A 585 0.21 -18.65 -23.11
N VAL A 586 1.39 -19.08 -22.67
CA VAL A 586 2.67 -18.72 -23.27
C VAL A 586 2.84 -19.53 -24.56
N ASN A 587 2.86 -18.86 -25.69
CA ASN A 587 2.92 -19.49 -27.01
C ASN A 587 4.36 -19.74 -27.46
N ASP A 588 5.23 -18.73 -27.27
CA ASP A 588 6.60 -18.70 -27.74
C ASP A 588 7.41 -17.61 -27.01
N GLN A 589 8.72 -17.60 -27.18
CA GLN A 589 9.61 -16.53 -26.71
C GLN A 589 10.75 -16.28 -27.70
N SER A 590 11.29 -15.06 -27.72
CA SER A 590 12.48 -14.73 -28.52
C SER A 590 13.70 -15.53 -28.06
N LEU A 591 14.70 -15.70 -28.94
CA LEU A 591 15.91 -16.49 -28.66
C LEU A 591 16.74 -15.93 -27.48
N ASP A 592 16.77 -14.61 -27.34
CA ASP A 592 17.39 -13.87 -26.23
C ASP A 592 16.45 -13.70 -25.02
N LYS A 593 15.23 -14.27 -25.10
CA LYS A 593 14.17 -14.22 -24.10
C LYS A 593 13.70 -12.81 -23.72
N SER A 594 14.00 -11.80 -24.55
CA SER A 594 13.57 -10.42 -24.32
C SER A 594 12.10 -10.17 -24.64
N VAL A 595 11.44 -11.06 -25.40
CA VAL A 595 10.02 -10.93 -25.77
C VAL A 595 9.30 -12.26 -25.61
N GLY A 596 8.17 -12.26 -24.92
CA GLY A 596 7.25 -13.39 -24.82
C GLY A 596 5.99 -13.19 -25.65
N SER A 597 5.47 -14.24 -26.27
CA SER A 597 4.14 -14.24 -26.90
C SER A 597 3.14 -14.92 -25.97
N VAL A 598 2.08 -14.21 -25.61
CA VAL A 598 1.01 -14.73 -24.73
C VAL A 598 -0.36 -14.62 -25.39
N THR A 599 -1.23 -15.61 -25.18
CA THR A 599 -2.63 -15.57 -25.64
C THR A 599 -3.56 -15.60 -24.44
N LEU A 600 -4.39 -14.55 -24.31
CA LEU A 600 -5.42 -14.43 -23.28
C LEU A 600 -6.76 -14.93 -23.83
N PHE A 601 -7.48 -15.77 -23.09
CA PHE A 601 -8.80 -16.30 -23.51
C PHE A 601 -9.67 -16.67 -22.30
N LYS A 602 -10.98 -16.82 -22.54
CA LYS A 602 -11.99 -17.22 -21.56
C LYS A 602 -13.04 -18.14 -22.18
#